data_AF-A0A4U7DE29-F1
#
_entry.id   AF-A0A4U7DE29-F1
#
_cell.length_a   1.000
_cell.length_b   1.000
_cell.length_c   1.000
_cell.angle_alpha   90.00
_cell.angle_beta   90.00
_cell.angle_gamma   90.00
#
_symmetry.space_group_name_H-M   'P 1'
#
loop_
_entity.id
_entity.type
_entity.pdbx_description
1 polymer ?
#
loop_
_entity_poly.entity_id
_entity_poly.type
_entity_poly.pdbx_seq_one_letter_code
_entity_poly.pdbx_strand_id
1 'polypeptide(L)' 'MVLSLFNESSDPVLTTSEVAEELDFSLSGTRKRLYQLNEDGIIDMKKAGNSPVWWLSTDRQS' A
#
# COMPACT_ATOMS: atom_id res chain seq x y z
N MET A 1 2.17 -11.89 2.93
CA MET A 1 1.00 -11.16 3.50
C MET A 1 1.31 -9.67 3.31
N VAL A 2 0.50 -8.91 2.56
CA VAL A 2 0.84 -7.54 2.10
C VAL A 2 1.21 -6.55 3.21
N LEU A 3 0.70 -6.75 4.42
CA LEU A 3 0.97 -5.87 5.57
C LEU A 3 2.41 -5.97 6.08
N SER A 4 3.06 -7.14 5.96
CA SER A 4 4.42 -7.37 6.44
C SER A 4 5.46 -6.52 5.70
N LEU A 5 5.23 -6.32 4.40
CA LEU A 5 6.10 -5.55 3.51
C LEU A 5 6.27 -4.09 3.97
N PHE A 6 5.19 -3.46 4.43
CA PHE A 6 5.24 -2.07 4.92
C PHE A 6 5.98 -1.93 6.26
N ASN A 7 6.07 -3.01 7.04
CA ASN A 7 6.77 -3.01 8.33
C ASN A 7 8.27 -3.29 8.19
N GLU A 8 8.69 -3.92 7.09
CA GLU A 8 10.09 -4.27 6.80
C GLU A 8 10.79 -3.24 5.88
N SER A 9 10.03 -2.43 5.14
CA SER A 9 10.57 -1.36 4.29
C SER A 9 11.13 -0.19 5.11
N SER A 10 12.35 0.24 4.79
CA SER A 10 12.99 1.43 5.40
C SER A 10 12.34 2.75 4.98
N ASP A 11 11.55 2.73 3.90
CA ASP A 11 10.68 3.82 3.46
C ASP A 11 9.23 3.47 3.81
N PRO A 12 8.52 4.29 4.61
CA PRO A 12 7.17 3.96 5.07
C PRO A 12 6.11 4.02 3.97
N VAL A 13 6.51 4.37 2.74
CA VAL A 13 5.63 4.71 1.62
C VAL A 13 6.03 3.87 0.41
N LEU A 14 5.09 3.07 -0.12
CA LEU A 14 5.29 2.22 -1.28
C LEU A 14 4.34 2.60 -2.41
N THR A 15 4.79 2.50 -3.65
CA THR A 15 3.96 2.60 -4.85
C THR A 15 3.21 1.30 -5.12
N THR A 16 2.19 1.37 -5.98
CA THR A 16 1.47 0.16 -6.43
C THR A 16 2.39 -0.85 -7.13
N SER A 17 3.42 -0.36 -7.84
CA SER A 17 4.37 -1.20 -8.56
C SER A 17 5.28 -1.94 -7.61
N GLU A 18 5.85 -1.27 -6.60
CA GLU A 18 6.68 -1.90 -5.57
C GLU A 18 5.90 -2.99 -4.83
N VAL A 19 4.65 -2.72 -4.43
CA VAL A 19 3.81 -3.73 -3.77
C VAL A 19 3.50 -4.91 -4.71
N ALA A 20 3.35 -4.66 -6.02
CA ALA A 20 3.07 -5.71 -6.99
C ALA A 20 4.28 -6.60 -7.26
N GLU A 21 5.47 -6.00 -7.35
CA GLU A 21 6.75 -6.70 -7.52
C GLU A 21 7.06 -7.57 -6.29
N GLU A 22 6.92 -7.03 -5.09
CA GLU A 22 7.19 -7.74 -3.83
C GLU A 22 6.23 -8.91 -3.57
N LEU A 23 5.00 -8.82 -4.07
CA LEU A 23 3.99 -9.88 -3.92
C LEU A 23 3.90 -10.82 -5.12
N ASP A 24 4.71 -10.60 -6.16
CA ASP A 24 4.63 -11.30 -7.46
C ASP A 24 3.19 -11.31 -8.04
N PHE A 25 2.48 -10.19 -7.88
CA PHE A 25 1.07 -10.03 -8.25
C PHE A 25 0.90 -9.11 -9.45
N SER A 26 -0.18 -9.31 -10.19
CA SER A 26 -0.56 -8.38 -11.26
C SER A 26 -0.80 -6.97 -10.71
N LEU A 27 -0.27 -5.94 -11.39
CA LEU A 27 -0.42 -4.54 -11.01
C LEU A 27 -1.89 -4.13 -10.80
N SER A 28 -2.79 -4.61 -11.67
CA SER A 28 -4.23 -4.34 -11.59
C SER A 28 -4.88 -4.97 -10.36
N GLY A 29 -4.48 -6.20 -10.02
CA GLY A 29 -4.97 -6.91 -8.83
C GLY A 29 -4.47 -6.27 -7.54
N THR A 30 -3.18 -5.93 -7.50
CA THR A 30 -2.56 -5.20 -6.39
C THR A 30 -3.22 -3.84 -6.19
N ARG A 31 -3.43 -3.09 -7.27
CA ARG A 31 -4.13 -1.81 -7.22
C ARG A 31 -5.51 -1.95 -6.59
N LYS A 32 -6.33 -2.90 -7.07
CA LYS A 32 -7.68 -3.14 -6.53
C LYS A 32 -7.64 -3.47 -5.04
N ARG A 33 -6.70 -4.33 -4.62
CA ARG A 33 -6.50 -4.72 -3.22
C ARG A 33 -6.11 -3.52 -2.34
N LEU A 34 -5.21 -2.67 -2.81
CA LEU A 34 -4.77 -1.49 -2.06
C LEU A 34 -5.90 -0.45 -1.90
N TYR A 35 -6.72 -0.24 -2.93
CA TYR A 35 -7.91 0.61 -2.78
C TYR A 35 -8.88 0.07 -1.73
N GLN A 36 -9.12 -1.25 -1.71
CA GLN A 36 -9.95 -1.87 -0.66
C GLN A 36 -9.36 -1.65 0.74
N LEU A 37 -8.06 -1.86 0.91
CA LEU A 37 -7.41 -1.63 2.21
C LEU A 37 -7.47 -0.16 2.65
N ASN A 38 -7.49 0.78 1.70
CA ASN A 38 -7.67 2.19 1.99
C ASN A 38 -9.12 2.55 2.33
N GLU A 39 -10.10 1.93 1.67
CA GLU A 39 -11.52 2.04 2.05
C GLU A 39 -11.78 1.45 3.45
N ASP A 40 -11.08 0.38 3.81
CA ASP A 40 -11.13 -0.24 5.14
C ASP A 40 -10.35 0.55 6.22
N GLY A 41 -9.68 1.64 5.86
CA GLY A 41 -8.89 2.47 6.79
C GLY A 41 -7.61 1.80 7.30
N ILE A 42 -7.14 0.73 6.64
CA ILE A 42 -5.95 -0.02 7.04
C ILE A 42 -4.67 0.65 6.53
N ILE A 43 -4.74 1.22 5.32
CA ILE A 43 -3.64 1.95 4.69
C ILE A 43 -4.15 3.30 4.21
N ASP A 44 -3.27 4.27 4.16
CA ASP A 44 -3.55 5.58 3.57
C ASP A 44 -2.98 5.67 2.16
N MET A 45 -3.62 6.50 1.33
CA MET A 45 -3.17 6.83 -0.02
C MET A 45 -2.86 8.33 -0.14
N LYS A 46 -1.82 8.65 -0.91
CA LYS A 46 -1.66 9.95 -1.56
C LYS A 46 -1.25 9.78 -3.01
N LYS A 47 -1.68 10.71 -3.87
CA LYS A 47 -1.14 10.80 -5.23
C LYS A 47 0.21 11.50 -5.20
N ALA A 48 1.25 10.81 -5.66
CA ALA A 48 2.57 11.38 -5.91
C ALA A 48 2.82 11.40 -7.44
N GLY A 49 2.56 12.54 -8.07
CA GLY A 49 2.59 12.65 -9.52
C GLY A 49 1.49 11.80 -10.17
N ASN A 50 1.88 10.89 -11.08
CA ASN A 50 0.96 10.00 -11.81
C ASN A 50 0.62 8.69 -11.09
N SER A 51 1.32 8.38 -10.00
CA SER A 51 1.14 7.12 -9.28
C SER A 51 0.67 7.37 -7.85
N PRO A 52 -0.28 6.56 -7.33
CA PRO A 52 -0.58 6.57 -5.92
C PRO A 52 0.55 5.89 -5.15
N VAL A 53 0.84 6.49 -4.00
CA VAL A 53 1.70 5.92 -2.97
C VAL A 53 0.84 5.58 -1.75
N TRP A 54 1.27 4.56 -1.02
CA TRP A 54 0.52 3.87 0.02
C TRP A 54 1.38 3.69 1.25
N TRP A 55 0.81 3.86 2.44
CA TRP A 55 1.49 3.59 3.70
C TRP A 55 0.50 3.06 4.73
N LEU A 56 0.98 2.40 5.78
CA LEU A 56 0.11 1.95 6.87
C LEU A 56 -0.53 3.15 7.55
N SER A 57 -1.84 3.09 7.79
CA SER A 57 -2.48 4.17 8.53
C SER A 57 -1.99 4.16 9.98
N THR A 58 -1.45 5.30 10.42
CA THR A 58 -0.96 5.48 11.80
C THR A 58 -2.12 5.57 12.80
N ASP A 59 -3.36 5.68 12.33
CA ASP A 59 -4.58 5.69 13.15
C ASP A 59 -4.97 4.28 13.59
N ARG A 60 -4.03 3.60 14.23
CA ARG A 60 -4.30 2.43 15.05
C ARG A 60 -4.11 2.83 16.50
N GLN A 61 -4.97 3.73 17.01
CA GLN A 61 -5.15 3.96 18.44
C GLN A 61 -6.37 4.85 18.73
N SER A 62 -7.51 4.23 19.02
CA SER A 62 -8.39 4.56 20.15
C SER A 62 -9.36 3.41 20.41
#